data_AF-A0A1H9RV72-F1
#
_entry.id   AF-A0A1H9RV72-F1
#
_cell.length_a   1.000
_cell.length_b   1.000
_cell.length_c   1.000
_cell.angle_alpha   90.00
_cell.angle_beta   90.00
_cell.angle_gamma   90.00
#
_symmetry.space_group_name_H-M   'P 1'
#
loop_
_entity.id
_entity.type
_entity.pdbx_description
1 polymer ?
#
loop_
_entity_poly.entity_id
_entity_poly.type
_entity_poly.pdbx_seq_one_letter_code
_entity_poly.pdbx_strand_id
1 'polypeptide(L)' 'MRFMVFVRSPSPLAALHGDALRHAGVLLDAGDLVPGACGVSGYWLIDVRDHEEAVERVKRIGLPACVVEIRQVAVV' A
#
# COMPACT_ATOMS: atom_id res chain seq x y z
N MET A 1 5.54 12.50 5.09
CA MET A 1 6.15 11.37 5.80
C MET A 1 5.93 10.12 4.96
N ARG A 2 6.96 9.27 4.83
CA ARG A 2 6.85 8.08 3.98
C ARG A 2 6.33 6.88 4.75
N PHE A 3 5.36 6.19 4.15
CA PHE A 3 4.79 4.97 4.69
C PHE A 3 4.83 3.86 3.64
N MET A 4 5.25 2.69 4.08
CA MET A 4 5.19 1.45 3.31
C MET A 4 3.93 0.70 3.72
N VAL A 5 3.08 0.42 2.75
CA VAL A 5 1.82 -0.29 2.91
C VAL A 5 1.99 -1.66 2.26
N PHE A 6 1.94 -2.72 3.04
CA PHE A 6 2.03 -4.09 2.55
C PHE A 6 0.64 -4.70 2.47
N VAL A 7 0.31 -5.28 1.33
CA VAL A 7 -0.95 -5.98 1.11
C VAL A 7 -0.69 -7.48 1.18
N ARG A 8 -1.50 -8.18 1.96
CA ARG A 8 -1.50 -9.64 2.07
C ARG A 8 -2.83 -10.16 1.58
N SER A 9 -2.80 -10.80 0.43
CA SER A 9 -3.98 -11.38 -0.24
C SER A 9 -3.59 -12.64 -1.02
N PRO A 10 -4.55 -13.53 -1.30
CA PRO A 10 -4.29 -14.71 -2.12
C PRO A 10 -4.02 -14.38 -3.60
N SER A 11 -4.36 -13.18 -4.07
CA SER A 11 -4.08 -12.68 -5.42
C SER A 11 -3.20 -11.43 -5.40
N PRO A 12 -2.41 -11.13 -6.46
CA PRO A 12 -1.74 -9.85 -6.61
C PRO A 12 -2.79 -8.73 -6.78
N LEU A 13 -2.64 -7.63 -6.04
CA LEU A 13 -3.66 -6.57 -5.92
C LEU A 13 -3.07 -5.15 -5.91
N ALA A 14 -1.79 -4.99 -5.57
CA ALA A 14 -1.23 -3.66 -5.30
C ALA A 14 -1.12 -2.83 -6.58
N ALA A 15 -0.68 -3.42 -7.70
CA ALA A 15 -0.61 -2.68 -8.96
C ALA A 15 -1.99 -2.30 -9.52
N LEU A 16 -3.01 -3.11 -9.25
CA LEU A 16 -4.37 -2.92 -9.76
C LEU A 16 -5.19 -1.88 -8.98
N HIS A 17 -4.84 -1.62 -7.72
CA HIS A 17 -5.63 -0.78 -6.82
C HIS A 17 -4.92 0.50 -6.36
N GLY A 18 -3.77 0.83 -6.96
CA GLY A 18 -2.98 2.04 -6.64
C GLY A 18 -3.51 3.34 -7.24
N ASP A 19 -4.49 3.30 -8.15
CA ASP A 19 -4.92 4.47 -8.92
C ASP A 19 -5.44 5.62 -8.04
N ALA A 20 -6.20 5.32 -6.98
CA ALA A 20 -6.69 6.35 -6.06
C ALA A 20 -5.54 7.10 -5.36
N LEU A 21 -4.48 6.38 -4.99
CA LEU A 21 -3.28 6.96 -4.37
C LEU A 21 -2.48 7.78 -5.39
N ARG A 22 -2.41 7.29 -6.64
CA ARG A 22 -1.75 7.98 -7.75
C ARG A 22 -2.43 9.29 -8.11
N HIS A 23 -3.75 9.26 -8.32
CA HIS A 23 -4.55 10.45 -8.65
C HIS A 23 -4.49 11.50 -7.54
N ALA A 24 -4.42 11.06 -6.28
CA ALA A 24 -4.30 11.95 -5.15
C ALA A 24 -2.86 12.43 -4.89
N GLY A 25 -1.90 12.12 -5.78
CA GLY A 25 -0.54 12.64 -5.78
C GLY A 25 0.36 12.13 -4.65
N VAL A 26 -0.02 11.04 -3.98
CA VAL A 26 0.72 10.53 -2.81
C VAL A 26 1.48 9.24 -3.06
N LEU A 27 1.22 8.56 -4.18
CA LEU A 27 1.91 7.32 -4.51
C LEU A 27 3.31 7.61 -5.04
N LEU A 28 4.32 7.15 -4.31
CA LEU A 28 5.73 7.24 -4.70
C LEU A 28 6.17 6.02 -5.51
N ASP A 29 5.75 4.82 -5.08
CA ASP A 29 6.08 3.56 -5.75
C ASP A 29 5.02 2.49 -5.46
N ALA A 30 4.90 1.50 -6.33
CA ALA A 30 3.98 0.37 -6.19
C ALA A 30 4.51 -0.87 -6.90
N GLY A 31 4.29 -2.04 -6.32
CA GLY A 31 4.66 -3.30 -6.96
C GLY A 31 3.87 -4.48 -6.43
N ASP A 32 3.53 -5.41 -7.33
CA ASP A 32 3.09 -6.75 -6.95
C ASP A 32 4.30 -7.63 -6.70
N LEU A 33 4.21 -8.48 -5.69
CA LEU A 33 5.24 -9.45 -5.34
C LEU A 33 4.86 -10.83 -5.86
N VAL A 34 5.86 -11.66 -6.11
CA VAL A 34 5.65 -13.04 -6.60
C VAL A 34 4.85 -13.83 -5.56
N PRO A 35 3.78 -14.54 -5.97
CA PRO A 35 3.01 -15.40 -5.06
C PRO A 35 3.91 -16.38 -4.32
N GLY A 36 3.81 -16.43 -2.98
CA GLY A 36 4.64 -17.29 -2.13
C GLY A 36 5.79 -16.59 -1.40
N ALA A 37 6.07 -15.31 -1.70
CA ALA A 37 7.03 -14.51 -0.93
C ALA A 37 6.41 -14.07 0.42
N CYS A 38 6.63 -14.86 1.48
CA CYS A 38 6.33 -14.49 2.88
C CYS A 38 4.88 -14.04 3.16
N GLY A 39 3.91 -14.46 2.32
CA GLY A 39 2.50 -14.11 2.46
C GLY A 39 2.17 -12.63 2.18
N VAL A 40 3.06 -11.89 1.50
CA VAL A 40 2.79 -10.52 1.01
C VAL A 40 2.60 -10.59 -0.50
N SER A 41 1.51 -10.01 -0.99
CA SER A 41 1.14 -10.03 -2.41
C SER A 41 1.54 -8.75 -3.14
N GLY A 42 1.80 -7.66 -2.42
CA GLY A 42 2.27 -6.42 -3.01
C GLY A 42 2.48 -5.30 -1.99
N TYR A 43 2.90 -4.14 -2.49
CA TYR A 43 3.16 -2.96 -1.67
C TYR A 43 2.81 -1.65 -2.37
N TRP A 44 2.59 -0.62 -1.54
CA TRP A 44 2.64 0.79 -1.93
C TRP A 44 3.61 1.55 -1.04
N LEU A 45 4.39 2.43 -1.63
CA LEU A 45 5.12 3.47 -0.92
C LEU A 45 4.38 4.79 -1.12
N ILE A 46 3.92 5.40 -0.03
CA ILE A 46 3.15 6.65 -0.07
C ILE A 46 3.81 7.76 0.73
N ASP A 47 3.61 9.01 0.33
CA ASP A 47 3.98 10.21 1.08
C ASP A 47 2.72 10.96 1.56
N VAL A 48 2.50 10.98 2.87
CA VAL A 48 1.33 11.57 3.52
C VAL A 48 1.74 12.30 4.79
N ARG A 49 0.86 13.13 5.37
CA ARG A 49 1.23 13.97 6.51
C ARG A 49 1.55 13.15 7.76
N ASP A 50 0.75 12.12 8.02
CA ASP A 50 0.80 11.32 9.24
C ASP A 50 0.23 9.90 9.01
N HIS A 51 0.27 9.08 10.07
CA HIS A 51 -0.23 7.70 10.05
C HIS A 51 -1.76 7.63 9.88
N GLU A 52 -2.49 8.62 10.38
CA GLU A 52 -3.95 8.66 10.28
C GLU A 52 -4.39 8.84 8.82
N GLU A 53 -3.77 9.79 8.11
CA GLU A 53 -3.99 9.98 6.68
C GLU A 53 -3.62 8.72 5.88
N ALA A 54 -2.53 8.03 6.23
CA ALA A 54 -2.16 6.76 5.60
C ALA A 54 -3.29 5.73 5.72
N VAL A 55 -3.82 5.55 6.94
CA VAL A 55 -4.92 4.61 7.24
C VAL A 55 -6.20 5.01 6.49
N GLU A 56 -6.58 6.29 6.54
CA GLU A 56 -7.80 6.76 5.86
C GLU A 56 -7.76 6.53 4.36
N ARG A 57 -6.63 6.82 3.72
CA ARG A 57 -6.45 6.61 2.29
C ARG A 57 -6.52 5.13 1.92
N VAL A 58 -5.83 4.27 2.68
CA VAL A 58 -5.86 2.82 2.45
C VAL A 58 -7.26 2.25 2.63
N LYS A 59 -8.03 2.71 3.64
CA LYS A 59 -9.42 2.28 3.87
C LYS A 59 -10.36 2.64 2.72
N ARG A 60 -10.08 3.70 1.96
CA ARG A 60 -10.89 4.10 0.79
C ARG A 60 -10.60 3.26 -0.45
N ILE A 61 -9.54 2.46 -0.44
CA ILE A 61 -9.24 1.53 -1.53
C ILE A 61 -10.13 0.31 -1.35
N GLY A 62 -10.98 0.04 -2.33
CA GLY A 62 -11.88 -1.12 -2.33
C GLY A 62 -11.14 -2.43 -2.55
N LEU A 63 -10.31 -2.82 -1.60
CA LEU A 63 -9.60 -4.09 -1.64
C LEU A 63 -10.55 -5.24 -1.28
N PRO A 64 -10.46 -6.41 -1.94
CA PRO A 64 -11.08 -7.64 -1.46
C PRO A 64 -10.51 -8.02 -0.09
N ALA A 65 -11.09 -9.02 0.59
CA ALA A 65 -10.66 -9.47 1.90
C ALA A 65 -9.13 -9.73 1.94
N CYS A 66 -8.41 -8.77 2.52
CA CYS A 66 -6.95 -8.75 2.59
C CYS A 66 -6.54 -8.18 3.94
N VAL A 67 -5.31 -8.51 4.36
CA VAL A 67 -4.69 -7.90 5.53
C VAL A 67 -3.72 -6.85 5.02
N VAL A 68 -3.83 -5.63 5.54
CA VAL A 68 -2.93 -4.53 5.20
C VAL A 68 -2.11 -4.14 6.40
N GLU A 69 -0.81 -4.01 6.20
CA GLU A 69 0.15 -3.59 7.23
C GLU A 69 0.78 -2.26 6.81
N ILE A 70 0.71 -1.24 7.67
CA ILE A 70 1.21 0.10 7.38
C ILE A 70 2.40 0.38 8.30
N ARG A 71 3.57 0.67 7.73
CA ARG A 71 4.79 1.01 8.48
C ARG A 71 5.34 2.34 8.03
N GLN A 72 5.68 3.21 8.98
CA GLN A 72 6.46 4.42 8.67
C GLN A 72 7.88 4.04 8.29
N VAL A 73 8.43 4.69 7.27
CA VAL A 73 9.82 4.51 6.84
C VAL A 73 10.57 5.83 6.85
N ALA A 74 11.80 5.81 7.35
CA ALA A 74 12.72 6.94 7.30
C ALA A 74 13.63 6.81 6.07
N VAL A 75 13.99 7.94 5.49
CA VAL A 75 14.99 8.03 4.43
C VAL A 75 16.25 8.53 5.10
N VAL A 76 17.30 7.71 5.09
CA VAL A 76 18.63 8.02 5.63
C VAL A 76 19.57 8.43 4.51
#